data_AF-A0A392U937-F1
#
_entry.id   AF-A0A392U937-F1
#
_cell.length_a   1.000
_cell.length_b   1.000
_cell.length_c   1.000
_cell.angle_alpha   90.00
_cell.angle_beta   90.00
_cell.angle_gamma   90.00
#
_symmetry.space_group_name_H-M   'P 1'
#
loop_
_entity.id
_entity.type
_entity.pdbx_description
1 polymer ?
#
loop_
_entity_poly.entity_id
_entity_poly.type
_entity_poly.pdbx_seq_one_letter_code
_entity_poly.pdbx_strand_id
1 'polypeptide(L)' 'EPESVRELSTRAQLVERIQQLGEDVFKAAQHSWENALAQIKVANPGLEFSTEGMGMLRKVVDGQIIIPEQYR' A
#
# COMPACT_ATOMS: atom_id res chain seq x y z
N GLU A 1 25.68 16.12 -2.41
CA GLU A 1 24.82 15.00 -1.98
C GLU A 1 23.70 15.46 -1.07
N PRO A 2 22.51 14.84 -1.13
CA PRO A 2 21.41 15.09 -0.19
C PRO A 2 21.84 14.82 1.25
N GLU A 3 21.34 15.59 2.22
CA GLU A 3 21.69 15.37 3.64
C GLU A 3 21.22 14.00 4.14
N SER A 4 20.08 13.51 3.64
CA SER A 4 19.48 12.22 4.01
C SER A 4 20.33 10.99 3.69
N VAL A 5 21.40 11.13 2.91
CA VAL A 5 22.31 10.03 2.55
C VAL A 5 23.72 10.19 3.10
N ARG A 6 24.07 11.35 3.69
CA ARG A 6 25.43 11.61 4.22
C ARG A 6 25.81 10.67 5.36
N GLU A 7 24.83 10.18 6.10
CA GLU A 7 25.03 9.25 7.23
C GLU A 7 25.06 7.78 6.80
N LEU A 8 24.72 7.47 5.54
CA LEU A 8 24.70 6.12 4.99
C LEU A 8 26.08 5.70 4.47
N SER A 9 27.09 5.79 5.34
CA SER A 9 28.50 5.58 5.00
C SER A 9 28.87 4.11 4.72
N THR A 10 27.98 3.17 5.03
CA THR A 10 28.19 1.74 4.83
C THR A 10 27.05 1.10 4.04
N ARG A 11 27.36 -0.01 3.35
CA ARG A 11 26.34 -0.83 2.68
C ARG A 11 25.24 -1.29 3.64
N ALA A 12 25.58 -1.60 4.90
CA ALA A 12 24.62 -2.03 5.90
C ALA A 12 23.59 -0.93 6.22
N GLN A 13 24.07 0.29 6.50
CA GLN A 13 23.21 1.45 6.78
C GLN A 13 22.30 1.77 5.58
N LEU A 14 22.82 1.68 4.36
CA LEU A 14 22.01 1.89 3.16
C LEU A 14 20.89 0.85 3.02
N VAL A 15 21.21 -0.44 3.22
CA VAL A 15 20.23 -1.53 3.15
C VAL A 15 19.15 -1.37 4.22
N GLU A 16 19.54 -1.05 5.45
CA GLU A 16 18.61 -0.77 6.55
C GLU A 16 17.68 0.40 6.22
N ARG A 17 18.22 1.50 5.69
CA ARG A 17 17.40 2.66 5.31
C ARG A 17 16.40 2.33 4.20
N ILE A 18 16.80 1.53 3.21
CA ILE A 18 15.91 1.06 2.14
C ILE A 18 14.78 0.19 2.70
N GLN A 19 15.09 -0.73 3.62
CA GLN A 19 14.08 -1.57 4.27
C GLN A 19 13.08 -0.72 5.04
N GLN A 20 13.56 0.22 5.87
CA GLN A 20 12.69 1.12 6.62
C GLN A 20 11.78 1.95 5.70
N LEU A 21 12.33 2.52 4.63
CA LEU A 21 11.53 3.26 3.65
C LEU A 21 10.48 2.36 2.98
N GLY A 22 10.82 1.12 2.66
CA GLY A 22 9.90 0.13 2.12
C GLY A 22 8.74 -0.16 3.06
N GLU A 23 9.03 -0.38 4.35
CA GLU A 23 8.01 -0.58 5.38
C GLU A 23 7.11 0.64 5.56
N ASP A 24 7.69 1.84 5.61
CA ASP A 24 6.94 3.08 5.83
C ASP A 24 5.97 3.34 4.66
N VAL A 25 6.44 3.16 3.42
CA VAL A 25 5.61 3.28 2.22
C VAL A 25 4.49 2.23 2.22
N PHE A 26 4.80 0.98 2.59
CA PHE A 26 3.80 -0.08 2.67
C PHE A 26 2.71 0.23 3.71
N LYS A 27 3.09 0.66 4.91
CA LYS A 27 2.16 1.06 5.98
C LYS A 27 1.29 2.25 5.56
N ALA A 28 1.88 3.27 4.93
CA ALA A 28 1.15 4.43 4.43
C ALA A 28 0.13 4.07 3.34
N ALA A 29 0.51 3.17 2.42
CA ALA A 29 -0.38 2.70 1.36
C ALA A 29 -1.53 1.85 1.92
N GLN A 30 -1.24 0.96 2.89
CA GLN A 30 -2.27 0.17 3.57
C GLN A 30 -3.28 1.07 4.28
N HIS A 31 -2.81 2.04 5.07
CA HIS A 31 -3.67 3.00 5.76
C HIS A 31 -4.53 3.79 4.76
N SER A 32 -3.93 4.25 3.67
CA SER A 32 -4.64 5.02 2.64
C SER A 32 -5.76 4.19 1.99
N TRP A 33 -5.52 2.92 1.74
CA TRP A 33 -6.52 1.98 1.23
C TRP A 33 -7.68 1.78 2.21
N GLU A 34 -7.39 1.49 3.48
CA GLU A 34 -8.39 1.29 4.53
C GLU A 34 -9.25 2.55 4.74
N ASN A 35 -8.61 3.73 4.75
CA ASN A 35 -9.29 5.01 4.88
C ASN A 35 -10.20 5.30 3.67
N ALA A 36 -9.74 5.06 2.44
CA ALA A 36 -10.57 5.23 1.24
C ALA A 36 -11.80 4.30 1.27
N LEU A 37 -11.63 3.04 1.69
CA LEU A 37 -12.73 2.11 1.85
C LEU A 37 -13.74 2.59 2.91
N ALA A 38 -13.26 3.13 4.03
CA ALA A 38 -14.13 3.72 5.06
C ALA A 38 -14.91 4.93 4.52
N GLN A 39 -14.25 5.83 3.79
CA GLN A 39 -14.90 6.98 3.17
C GLN A 39 -16.00 6.58 2.20
N ILE A 40 -15.78 5.55 1.36
CA ILE A 40 -16.80 5.05 0.42
C ILE A 40 -18.04 4.55 1.17
N LYS A 41 -17.86 3.82 2.27
CA LYS A 41 -18.98 3.34 3.10
C LYS A 41 -19.77 4.49 3.71
N VAL A 42 -19.08 5.52 4.21
CA VAL A 42 -19.72 6.72 4.79
C VAL A 42 -20.47 7.54 3.73
N ALA A 43 -19.87 7.71 2.54
CA ALA A 43 -20.44 8.50 1.46
C ALA A 43 -21.69 7.87 0.82
N ASN A 44 -21.92 6.56 1.04
CA ASN A 44 -23.02 5.80 0.46
C ASN A 44 -23.89 5.16 1.54
N PRO A 45 -24.61 5.97 2.36
CA PRO A 45 -25.45 5.44 3.42
C PRO A 45 -26.60 4.60 2.84
N GLY A 46 -26.78 3.39 3.35
CA GLY A 46 -27.85 2.47 2.92
C GLY A 46 -27.46 1.47 1.83
N LEU A 47 -26.22 1.52 1.33
CA LEU A 47 -25.65 0.47 0.48
C LEU A 47 -24.72 -0.42 1.30
N GLU A 48 -24.94 -1.73 1.25
CA GLU A 48 -24.00 -2.72 1.79
C GLU A 48 -22.96 -3.09 0.73
N PHE A 49 -21.69 -2.82 1.01
CA PHE A 49 -20.57 -3.19 0.14
C PHE A 49 -19.98 -4.53 0.60
N SER A 50 -19.93 -5.52 -0.30
CA SER A 50 -18.99 -6.63 -0.11
C SER A 50 -17.56 -6.12 -0.27
N THR A 51 -16.69 -6.55 0.62
CA THR A 51 -15.25 -6.26 0.55
C THR A 51 -14.41 -7.50 0.30
N GLU A 52 -15.09 -8.62 0.00
CA GLU A 52 -14.46 -9.90 -0.25
C GLU A 52 -13.51 -9.82 -1.45
N GLY A 53 -12.30 -10.35 -1.29
CA GLY A 53 -11.27 -10.35 -2.32
C GLY A 53 -10.61 -8.98 -2.59
N MET A 54 -11.14 -7.88 -2.07
CA MET A 54 -10.55 -6.54 -2.23
C MET A 54 -9.25 -6.40 -1.42
N GLY A 55 -8.40 -5.46 -1.83
CA GLY A 55 -7.16 -5.15 -1.13
C GLY A 55 -6.24 -4.25 -1.94
N MET A 56 -5.30 -3.61 -1.26
CA MET A 56 -4.35 -2.64 -1.84
C MET A 56 -3.60 -3.14 -3.07
N LEU A 57 -3.23 -4.43 -3.11
CA LEU A 57 -2.46 -5.04 -4.20
C LEU A 57 -3.33 -5.73 -5.26
N ARG A 58 -4.66 -5.60 -5.16
CA ARG A 58 -5.61 -6.22 -6.09
C ARG A 58 -5.86 -5.31 -7.29
N LYS A 59 -6.29 -5.91 -8.40
CA LYS A 59 -6.71 -5.17 -9.59
C LYS A 59 -8.08 -5.65 -10.06
N VAL A 60 -8.86 -4.75 -10.64
CA VAL A 60 -10.08 -5.09 -11.37
C VAL A 60 -9.74 -5.29 -12.86
N VAL A 61 -10.08 -6.45 -13.40
CA VAL A 61 -9.98 -6.78 -14.83
C VAL A 61 -11.29 -7.44 -15.23
N ASP A 62 -11.96 -6.88 -16.24
CA ASP A 62 -13.25 -7.38 -16.75
C ASP A 62 -14.32 -7.59 -15.64
N GLY A 63 -14.36 -6.66 -14.67
CA GLY A 63 -15.29 -6.69 -13.54
C GLY A 63 -14.92 -7.67 -12.43
N GLN A 64 -13.82 -8.40 -12.54
CA GLN A 64 -13.35 -9.35 -11.53
C GLN A 64 -12.16 -8.81 -10.75
N ILE A 65 -12.13 -9.08 -9.44
CA ILE A 65 -10.98 -8.77 -8.59
C ILE A 65 -9.98 -9.91 -8.70
N ILE A 66 -8.77 -9.60 -9.17
CA ILE A 66 -7.71 -10.58 -9.38
C ILE A 66 -6.47 -10.28 -8.54
N ILE A 67 -5.64 -11.31 -8.33
CA ILE A 67 -4.23 -11.15 -7.93
C ILE A 67 -3.46 -10.89 -9.22
N PRO A 68 -2.80 -9.72 -9.38
CA PRO A 68 -1.82 -9.53 -10.43
C PRO A 68 -0.76 -10.63 -10.41
N GLU A 69 -0.29 -11.07 -11.60
CA GLU A 69 0.70 -12.15 -11.71
C GLU A 69 1.99 -11.86 -10.95
N GLN A 70 2.41 -10.59 -10.92
CA GLN A 70 3.59 -10.15 -10.18
C GLN A 70 3.52 -10.35 -8.65
N TYR A 71 2.33 -10.69 -8.12
CA TYR A 71 2.08 -10.93 -6.71
C TYR A 71 1.54 -12.35 -6.43
N ARG A 72 1.50 -13.23 -7.44
CA ARG A 72 1.37 -14.68 -7.20
C ARG A 72 2.73 -15.27 -6.86
#